data_AF-A0A7K2XCM3-F1
#
_entry.id   AF-A0A7K2XCM3-F1
#
_cell.length_a   1.000
_cell.length_b   1.000
_cell.length_c   1.000
_cell.angle_alpha   90.00
_cell.angle_beta   90.00
_cell.angle_gamma   90.00
#
_symmetry.space_group_name_H-M   'P 1'
#
loop_
_entity.id
_entity.type
_entity.pdbx_description
1 polymer ?
#
loop_
_entity_poly.entity_id
_entity_poly.type
_entity_poly.pdbx_seq_one_letter_code
_entity_poly.pdbx_strand_id
1 'polypeptide(L)'
;VSACTGRPGCAKSLADVRADAVPGRPGLPVHYSGCERRCGHPHGDWVDVLAAPGGGYLVDGVPVPRTDLIPAVTTARTAPRTTR
;
A
#
# COMPACT_ATOMS: atom_id res chain seq x y z
N VAL A 1 1.00 10.24 0.20
CA VAL A 1 1.29 8.86 -0.27
C VAL A 1 2.79 8.67 -0.17
N SER A 2 3.24 7.54 0.38
CA SER A 2 4.65 7.16 0.47
C SER A 2 4.83 5.70 0.06
N ALA A 3 6.07 5.30 -0.20
CA ALA A 3 6.42 3.93 -0.55
C ALA A 3 7.83 3.61 -0.08
N CYS A 4 8.11 2.34 0.23
CA CYS A 4 9.48 1.89 0.50
C CYS A 4 10.31 1.83 -0.81
N THR A 5 11.56 1.37 -0.74
CA THR A 5 12.44 1.29 -1.93
C THR A 5 11.84 0.46 -3.06
N GLY A 6 11.13 -0.63 -2.74
CA GLY A 6 10.52 -1.50 -3.74
C GLY A 6 11.52 -2.23 -4.64
N ARG A 7 11.02 -2.91 -5.66
CA ARG A 7 11.84 -3.35 -6.80
C ARG A 7 12.14 -2.14 -7.69
N PRO A 8 13.28 -2.15 -8.41
CA PRO A 8 14.35 -3.16 -8.36
C PRO A 8 15.34 -2.98 -7.18
N GLY A 9 15.21 -1.90 -6.39
CA GLY A 9 16.21 -1.52 -5.38
C GLY A 9 16.21 -2.34 -4.07
N CYS A 10 15.29 -3.27 -3.88
CA CYS A 10 15.20 -4.16 -2.73
C CYS A 10 14.87 -5.59 -3.16
N ALA A 11 15.81 -6.52 -2.97
CA ALA A 11 15.64 -7.93 -3.35
C ALA A 11 14.49 -8.64 -2.61
N LYS A 12 14.12 -8.16 -1.43
CA LYS A 12 13.01 -8.69 -0.62
C LYS A 12 11.65 -8.20 -1.09
N SER A 13 11.61 -7.17 -1.95
CA SER A 13 10.36 -6.62 -2.45
C SER A 13 9.73 -7.54 -3.50
N LEU A 14 8.41 -7.67 -3.48
CA LEU A 14 7.63 -8.42 -4.46
C LEU A 14 7.24 -7.58 -5.67
N ALA A 15 7.15 -6.25 -5.51
CA ALA A 15 6.70 -5.34 -6.57
C ALA A 15 7.54 -4.04 -6.63
N ASP A 16 7.42 -3.33 -7.74
CA ASP A 16 7.89 -1.94 -7.89
C ASP A 16 6.84 -0.99 -7.30
N VAL A 17 6.84 -0.88 -5.97
CA VAL A 17 5.84 -0.10 -5.23
C VAL A 17 5.93 1.40 -5.48
N ARG A 18 7.06 1.90 -6.00
CA ARG A 18 7.20 3.32 -6.33
C ARG A 18 6.54 3.63 -7.67
N ALA A 19 6.67 2.73 -8.64
CA ALA A 19 5.92 2.82 -9.90
C ALA A 19 4.41 2.61 -9.69
N ASP A 20 4.03 1.75 -8.75
CA ASP A 20 2.62 1.45 -8.44
C ASP A 20 1.94 2.45 -7.49
N ALA A 21 2.72 3.27 -6.78
CA ALA A 21 2.17 4.24 -5.85
C ALA A 21 1.37 5.30 -6.61
N VAL A 22 0.05 5.27 -6.44
CA VAL A 22 -0.83 6.26 -7.06
C VAL A 22 -1.01 7.46 -6.13
N PRO A 23 -0.77 8.70 -6.61
CA PRO A 23 -1.09 9.89 -5.83
C PRO A 23 -2.61 10.03 -5.66
N GLY A 24 -3.05 10.49 -4.50
CA GLY A 24 -4.47 10.75 -4.25
C GLY A 24 -4.66 11.84 -3.18
N ARG A 25 -5.79 12.55 -3.28
CA ARG A 25 -6.20 13.67 -2.40
C ARG A 25 -6.93 13.15 -1.13
N PRO A 26 -7.55 14.00 -0.27
CA PRO A 26 -7.47 13.89 1.19
C PRO A 26 -8.12 12.64 1.78
N GLY A 27 -7.65 12.27 2.96
CA GLY A 27 -7.96 11.04 3.69
C GLY A 27 -6.72 10.58 4.44
N LEU A 28 -6.71 9.35 4.94
CA LEU A 28 -5.55 8.80 5.63
C LEU A 28 -4.29 8.81 4.73
N PRO A 29 -3.08 8.91 5.33
CA PRO A 29 -1.84 8.58 4.66
C PRO A 29 -1.92 7.18 4.03
N VAL A 30 -1.27 6.99 2.89
CA VAL A 30 -1.14 5.68 2.23
C VAL A 30 0.33 5.34 2.17
N HIS A 31 0.67 4.12 2.55
CA HIS A 31 2.03 3.61 2.41
C HIS A 31 2.04 2.31 1.60
N TYR A 32 2.84 2.31 0.53
CA TYR A 32 3.06 1.13 -0.29
C TYR A 32 4.30 0.36 0.18
N SER A 33 4.06 -0.86 0.65
CA SER A 33 5.06 -1.77 1.19
C SER A 33 5.35 -2.90 0.19
N GLY A 34 6.60 -3.00 -0.27
CA GLY A 34 7.00 -4.07 -1.18
C GLY A 34 7.12 -5.46 -0.53
N CYS A 35 7.18 -5.53 0.79
CA CYS A 35 7.20 -6.77 1.56
C CYS A 35 6.69 -6.52 2.99
N GLU A 36 6.47 -7.60 3.73
CA GLU A 36 5.91 -7.59 5.10
C GLU A 36 6.70 -6.74 6.13
N ARG A 37 7.94 -6.36 5.81
CA ARG A 37 8.77 -5.48 6.67
C ARG A 37 8.27 -4.03 6.75
N ARG A 38 7.47 -3.58 5.77
CA ARG A 38 6.86 -2.24 5.75
C ARG A 38 7.83 -1.08 6.02
N CYS A 39 9.03 -1.17 5.45
CA CYS A 39 10.10 -0.20 5.73
C CYS A 39 9.65 1.24 5.43
N GLY A 40 9.67 2.11 6.45
CA GLY A 40 9.29 3.51 6.30
C GLY A 40 7.79 3.78 6.33
N HIS A 41 6.97 2.84 6.84
CA HIS A 41 5.56 3.11 7.09
C HIS A 41 5.40 4.26 8.10
N PRO A 42 4.38 5.12 7.94
CA PRO A 42 4.12 6.20 8.88
C PRO A 42 3.67 5.66 10.24
N HIS A 43 3.85 6.46 11.28
CA HIS A 43 3.24 6.22 12.59
C HIS A 43 1.76 6.62 12.58
N GLY A 44 0.99 6.04 13.50
CA GLY A 44 -0.44 6.30 13.63
C GLY A 44 -1.26 5.51 12.60
N ASP A 45 -2.33 6.12 12.10
CA ASP A 45 -3.25 5.49 11.16
C ASP A 45 -2.86 5.76 9.70
N TRP A 46 -2.75 4.70 8.90
CA TRP A 46 -2.50 4.78 7.46
C TRP A 46 -3.09 3.57 6.73
N VAL A 47 -3.42 3.75 5.45
CA VAL A 47 -3.80 2.64 4.56
C VAL A 47 -2.55 1.85 4.19
N ASP A 48 -2.49 0.59 4.63
CA ASP A 48 -1.40 -0.34 4.33
C ASP A 48 -1.64 -0.98 2.97
N VAL A 49 -0.80 -0.65 1.97
CA VAL A 49 -0.84 -1.27 0.65
C VAL A 49 0.37 -2.19 0.51
N LEU A 50 0.17 -3.47 0.81
CA LEU A 50 1.25 -4.46 0.90
C LEU A 50 1.27 -5.33 -0.36
N ALA A 51 2.39 -5.35 -1.08
CA ALA A 51 2.58 -6.25 -2.21
C ALA A 51 2.44 -7.71 -1.76
N ALA A 52 1.65 -8.49 -2.50
CA ALA A 52 1.34 -9.87 -2.21
C ALA A 52 2.00 -10.82 -3.24
N PRO A 53 2.27 -12.08 -2.87
CA PRO A 53 2.59 -13.12 -3.83
C PRO A 53 1.52 -13.20 -4.93
N GLY A 54 1.92 -13.50 -6.17
CA GLY A 54 1.00 -13.54 -7.32
C GLY A 54 0.75 -12.20 -8.03
N GLY A 55 1.44 -11.12 -7.62
CA GLY A 55 1.46 -9.85 -8.35
C GLY A 55 0.32 -8.88 -8.03
N GLY A 56 -0.51 -9.22 -7.04
CA GLY A 56 -1.51 -8.32 -6.46
C GLY A 56 -1.01 -7.63 -5.19
N TYR A 57 -1.95 -7.02 -4.47
CA TYR A 57 -1.71 -6.29 -3.23
C TYR A 57 -2.74 -6.65 -2.17
N LEU A 58 -2.41 -6.38 -0.92
CA LEU A 58 -3.34 -6.31 0.19
C LEU A 58 -3.56 -4.82 0.51
N VAL A 59 -4.80 -4.35 0.49
CA VAL A 59 -5.18 -3.01 0.97
C VAL A 59 -5.84 -3.19 2.33
N ASP A 60 -5.16 -2.77 3.40
CA ASP A 60 -5.56 -3.03 4.80
C ASP A 60 -5.87 -4.52 5.07
N GLY A 61 -5.12 -5.42 4.43
CA GLY A 61 -5.27 -6.87 4.56
C GLY A 61 -6.26 -7.50 3.57
N VAL A 62 -6.99 -6.72 2.78
CA VAL A 62 -7.93 -7.22 1.76
C VAL A 62 -7.21 -7.44 0.43
N PRO A 63 -7.26 -8.64 -0.17
CA PRO A 63 -6.67 -8.89 -1.49
C PRO A 63 -7.29 -8.04 -2.59
N VAL A 64 -6.44 -7.35 -3.36
CA VAL A 64 -6.81 -6.46 -4.46
C VAL A 64 -5.88 -6.73 -5.66
N PRO A 65 -6.43 -7.04 -6.84
CA PRO A 65 -5.65 -7.10 -8.07
C PRO A 65 -4.94 -5.77 -8.34
N ARG A 66 -3.75 -5.80 -8.93
CA ARG A 66 -3.01 -4.56 -9.25
C ARG A 66 -3.83 -3.56 -10.09
N THR A 67 -4.70 -4.07 -10.97
CA THR A 67 -5.61 -3.28 -11.81
C THR A 67 -6.63 -2.46 -11.02
N ASP A 68 -6.99 -2.90 -9.80
CA ASP A 68 -8.05 -2.32 -8.97
C ASP A 68 -7.50 -1.52 -7.78
N LEU A 69 -6.19 -1.26 -7.76
CA LEU A 69 -5.54 -0.53 -6.66
C LEU A 69 -6.10 0.87 -6.45
N ILE A 70 -6.37 1.61 -7.52
CA ILE A 70 -6.85 3.00 -7.44
C ILE A 70 -8.20 3.08 -6.69
N PRO A 71 -9.27 2.39 -7.13
CA PRO A 71 -10.55 2.45 -6.43
C PRO A 71 -10.48 1.88 -5.01
N ALA A 72 -9.72 0.81 -4.79
CA ALA A 72 -9.57 0.21 -3.45
C ALA A 72 -8.88 1.15 -2.46
N VAL A 73 -7.74 1.74 -2.85
CA VAL A 73 -7.01 2.70 -2.02
C VAL A 73 -7.85 3.96 -1.78
N THR A 74 -8.57 4.46 -2.79
CA THR A 74 -9.44 5.63 -2.63
C THR A 74 -10.51 5.37 -1.55
N THR A 75 -11.14 4.19 -1.59
CA THR A 75 -12.15 3.78 -0.61
C THR A 75 -11.54 3.67 0.79
N ALA A 76 -10.43 2.94 0.93
CA ALA A 76 -9.77 2.70 2.20
C ALA A 76 -9.33 4.01 2.91
N ARG A 77 -8.89 5.01 2.14
CA ARG A 77 -8.46 6.31 2.70
C ARG A 77 -9.56 7.11 3.36
N THR A 78 -10.81 6.87 2.97
CA THR A 78 -12.00 7.58 3.47
C THR A 78 -12.81 6.74 4.47
N ALA A 79 -12.50 5.45 4.60
CA ALA A 79 -13.20 4.57 5.50
C ALA A 79 -12.89 4.95 6.97
N PRO A 80 -13.89 5.00 7.86
CA PRO A 80 -13.65 5.17 9.28
C PRO A 80 -12.84 3.97 9.79
N ARG A 81 -11.71 4.24 10.45
CA ARG A 81 -10.97 3.18 11.13
C ARG A 81 -11.70 2.82 12.41
N THR A 82 -12.14 1.58 12.50
CA THR A 82 -12.51 0.98 13.78
C THR A 82 -11.22 0.76 14.56
N THR A 83 -10.98 1.56 15.59
CA THR A 83 -9.91 1.29 16.56
C THR A 83 -10.13 -0.13 17.09
N ARG A 84 -9.13 -0.99 16.93
CA ARG A 84 -9.14 -2.33 17.51
C ARG A 84 -8.69 -2.27 18.96
#